data_AF-A0A1Y1Q6T8-F1
#
_entry.id   AF-A0A1Y1Q6T8-F1
#
_cell.length_a   1.000
_cell.length_b   1.000
_cell.length_c   1.000
_cell.angle_alpha   90.00
_cell.angle_beta   90.00
_cell.angle_gamma   90.00
#
_symmetry.space_group_name_H-M   'P 1'
#
loop_
_entity.id
_entity.type
_entity.pdbx_description
1 polymer ?
#
loop_
_entity_poly.entity_id
_entity_poly.type
_entity_poly.pdbx_seq_one_letter_code
_entity_poly.pdbx_strand_id
1 'polypeptide(L)'
;MKYRSTTLCLLVLLTLWQAAAHAAPDDTCNGQSFSKTFASGAKWRLCWANQPAEGIVLSQIRYQAPHQPERRVLGQASLSQLETAFDDGSVTPLFLSTEAGFGGNNLQTLTAQDCATGTLHAADGRNVLCETTRDSAAIPTNTSRNAKGNYWNSPATRKSAHAITAYAGVFTKTARLNPASV
;
A
#
# COMPACT_ATOMS: atom_id res chain seq x y z
N MET A 1 -61.71 2.30 12.65
CA MET A 1 -60.57 1.37 12.93
C MET A 1 -60.10 0.54 11.73
N LYS A 2 -60.55 0.77 10.48
CA LYS A 2 -60.17 -0.07 9.31
C LYS A 2 -58.84 0.32 8.62
N TYR A 3 -58.37 1.55 8.77
CA TYR A 3 -57.17 2.03 8.06
C TYR A 3 -55.82 1.62 8.69
N ARG A 4 -55.79 1.24 9.98
CA ARG A 4 -54.54 0.88 10.68
C ARG A 4 -53.94 -0.46 10.25
N SER A 5 -54.77 -1.40 9.79
CA SER A 5 -54.30 -2.74 9.40
C SER A 5 -53.68 -2.74 7.99
N THR A 6 -54.22 -1.96 7.06
CA THR A 6 -53.71 -1.86 5.69
C THR A 6 -52.36 -1.15 5.62
N THR A 7 -52.11 -0.14 6.47
CA THR A 7 -50.81 0.55 6.53
C THR A 7 -49.69 -0.37 7.04
N LEU A 8 -50.02 -1.29 7.97
CA LEU A 8 -49.04 -2.21 8.55
C LEU A 8 -48.62 -3.28 7.53
N CYS A 9 -49.56 -3.80 6.74
CA CYS A 9 -49.26 -4.74 5.65
C CYS A 9 -48.39 -4.10 4.55
N LEU A 10 -48.65 -2.85 4.20
CA LEU A 10 -47.88 -2.11 3.18
C LEU A 10 -46.44 -1.87 3.63
N LEU A 11 -46.22 -1.54 4.91
CA LEU A 11 -44.88 -1.37 5.47
C LEU A 11 -44.09 -2.70 5.53
N VAL A 12 -44.73 -3.82 5.87
CA VAL A 12 -44.07 -5.14 5.90
C VAL A 12 -43.68 -5.60 4.49
N LEU A 13 -44.53 -5.37 3.50
CA LEU A 13 -44.22 -5.67 2.09
C LEU A 13 -43.06 -4.80 1.54
N LEU A 14 -42.94 -3.55 1.97
CA LEU A 14 -41.81 -2.67 1.62
C LEU A 14 -40.48 -3.12 2.24
N THR A 15 -40.49 -3.72 3.43
CA THR A 15 -39.25 -4.23 4.06
C THR A 15 -38.74 -5.54 3.45
N LEU A 16 -39.62 -6.36 2.84
CA LEU A 16 -39.24 -7.61 2.17
C LEU A 16 -38.59 -7.40 0.80
N TRP A 17 -38.62 -6.17 0.26
CA TRP A 17 -38.05 -5.85 -1.05
C TRP A 17 -36.66 -5.21 -0.97
N GLN A 18 -36.10 -5.07 0.22
CA GLN A 18 -34.74 -4.56 0.39
C GLN A 18 -33.75 -5.65 -0.01
N ALA A 19 -33.26 -5.58 -1.25
CA ALA A 19 -32.11 -6.37 -1.67
C ALA A 19 -30.93 -6.09 -0.74
N ALA A 20 -30.27 -7.14 -0.25
CA ALA A 20 -29.05 -6.99 0.53
C ALA A 20 -27.97 -6.33 -0.33
N ALA A 21 -27.72 -5.04 -0.09
CA ALA A 21 -26.61 -4.33 -0.70
C ALA A 21 -25.31 -4.90 -0.11
N HIS A 22 -24.63 -5.74 -0.90
CA HIS A 22 -23.30 -6.19 -0.56
C HIS A 22 -22.33 -5.14 -1.08
N ALA A 23 -21.75 -4.36 -0.18
CA ALA A 23 -20.58 -3.54 -0.49
C ALA A 23 -19.38 -4.47 -0.67
N ALA A 24 -19.28 -5.10 -1.85
CA ALA A 24 -18.06 -5.78 -2.24
C ALA A 24 -17.01 -4.70 -2.51
N PRO A 25 -15.79 -4.80 -1.94
CA PRO A 25 -14.76 -3.82 -2.23
C PRO A 25 -14.42 -3.91 -3.72
N ASP A 26 -14.41 -2.77 -4.40
CA ASP A 26 -14.08 -2.62 -5.81
C ASP A 26 -12.88 -3.51 -6.18
N ASP A 27 -12.93 -4.20 -7.32
CA ASP A 27 -11.87 -5.05 -7.85
C ASP A 27 -11.07 -4.33 -8.95
N THR A 28 -11.51 -3.13 -9.35
CA THR A 28 -10.92 -2.37 -10.44
C THR A 28 -9.51 -1.88 -10.09
N CYS A 29 -8.61 -2.03 -11.06
CA CYS A 29 -7.26 -1.49 -11.00
C CYS A 29 -7.30 -0.03 -11.48
N ASN A 30 -7.34 0.92 -10.55
CA ASN A 30 -7.27 2.33 -10.89
C ASN A 30 -5.80 2.78 -10.85
N GLY A 31 -5.10 2.68 -11.99
CA GLY A 31 -3.67 2.93 -12.12
C GLY A 31 -2.96 1.85 -12.95
N GLN A 32 -1.69 1.61 -12.64
CA GLN A 32 -0.85 0.61 -13.32
C GLN A 32 -0.79 -0.68 -12.51
N SER A 33 -0.89 -1.82 -13.19
CA SER A 33 -0.83 -3.13 -12.55
C SER A 33 0.60 -3.63 -12.41
N PHE A 34 0.92 -4.17 -11.23
CA PHE A 34 2.16 -4.89 -10.95
C PHE A 34 1.86 -6.37 -10.70
N SER A 35 2.68 -7.27 -11.23
CA SER A 35 2.54 -8.72 -11.00
C SER A 35 3.92 -9.38 -10.95
N LYS A 36 4.13 -10.23 -9.94
CA LYS A 36 5.36 -11.02 -9.81
C LYS A 36 5.08 -12.45 -9.41
N THR A 37 5.68 -13.39 -10.14
CA THR A 37 5.76 -14.81 -9.76
C THR A 37 7.17 -15.11 -9.26
N PHE A 38 7.27 -15.74 -8.10
CA PHE A 38 8.52 -16.11 -7.44
C PHE A 38 8.93 -17.54 -7.81
N ALA A 39 10.20 -17.89 -7.59
CA ALA A 39 10.72 -19.23 -7.87
C ALA A 39 10.00 -20.35 -7.09
N SER A 40 9.37 -20.02 -5.95
CA SER A 40 8.53 -20.96 -5.20
C SER A 40 7.17 -21.27 -5.87
N GLY A 41 6.81 -20.55 -6.93
CA GLY A 41 5.49 -20.59 -7.56
C GLY A 41 4.47 -19.65 -6.92
N ALA A 42 4.84 -18.95 -5.84
CA ALA A 42 3.98 -17.92 -5.26
C ALA A 42 3.86 -16.73 -6.20
N LYS A 43 2.68 -16.11 -6.27
CA LYS A 43 2.41 -14.95 -7.12
C LYS A 43 1.76 -13.84 -6.32
N TRP A 44 2.20 -12.61 -6.59
CA TRP A 44 1.61 -11.40 -6.06
C TRP A 44 1.14 -10.51 -7.21
N ARG A 45 0.00 -9.87 -7.02
CA ARG A 45 -0.58 -8.87 -7.93
C ARG A 45 -1.08 -7.68 -7.13
N LEU A 46 -0.87 -6.49 -7.65
CA LEU A 46 -1.39 -5.25 -7.08
C LEU A 46 -1.52 -4.20 -8.17
N CYS A 47 -2.16 -3.10 -7.82
CA CYS A 47 -2.25 -1.90 -8.62
C CYS A 47 -1.55 -0.78 -7.87
N TRP A 48 -0.94 0.14 -8.59
CA TRP A 48 -0.38 1.34 -8.00
C TRP A 48 -0.78 2.58 -8.79
N ALA A 49 -0.89 3.70 -8.10
CA ALA A 49 -1.22 5.00 -8.69
C ALA A 49 -0.46 6.11 -7.98
N ASN A 50 -0.22 7.19 -8.73
CA ASN A 50 0.20 8.47 -8.19
C ASN A 50 -1.04 9.28 -7.80
N GLN A 51 -1.23 9.56 -6.51
CA GLN A 51 -2.33 10.36 -5.97
C GLN A 51 -1.81 11.67 -5.36
N PRO A 52 -2.38 12.85 -5.68
CA PRO A 52 -1.85 14.14 -5.25
C PRO A 52 -1.58 14.27 -3.74
N ALA A 53 -2.51 13.78 -2.90
CA ALA A 53 -2.40 13.91 -1.44
C ALA A 53 -1.47 12.82 -0.85
N GLU A 54 -1.73 11.56 -1.14
CA GLU A 54 -1.07 10.42 -0.48
C GLU A 54 0.22 9.95 -1.16
N GLY A 55 0.51 10.42 -2.38
CA GLY A 55 1.63 9.95 -3.17
C GLY A 55 1.36 8.60 -3.81
N ILE A 56 2.25 7.63 -3.61
CA ILE A 56 2.08 6.28 -4.16
C ILE A 56 1.02 5.53 -3.35
N VAL A 57 -0.08 5.19 -4.00
CA VAL A 57 -1.16 4.38 -3.45
C VAL A 57 -1.12 2.99 -4.08
N LEU A 58 -1.16 1.95 -3.25
CA LEU A 58 -1.30 0.57 -3.70
C LEU A 58 -2.72 0.10 -3.48
N SER A 59 -3.29 -0.63 -4.42
CA SER A 59 -4.64 -1.20 -4.31
C SER A 59 -4.70 -2.61 -4.86
N GLN A 60 -5.80 -3.32 -4.58
CA GLN A 60 -6.07 -4.66 -5.11
C GLN A 60 -4.93 -5.67 -4.83
N ILE A 61 -4.34 -5.61 -3.64
CA ILE A 61 -3.19 -6.43 -3.31
C ILE A 61 -3.66 -7.87 -3.09
N ARG A 62 -3.21 -8.76 -3.96
CA ARG A 62 -3.60 -10.17 -4.04
C ARG A 62 -2.39 -11.07 -3.96
N TYR A 63 -2.61 -12.20 -3.31
CA TYR A 63 -1.64 -13.27 -3.15
C TYR A 63 -2.21 -14.59 -3.66
N GLN A 64 -1.39 -15.33 -4.38
CA GLN A 64 -1.66 -16.67 -4.81
C GLN A 64 -0.51 -17.58 -4.35
N ALA A 65 -0.83 -18.55 -3.49
CA ALA A 65 0.12 -19.60 -3.13
C ALA A 65 0.26 -20.61 -4.28
N PRO A 66 1.37 -21.37 -4.36
CA PRO A 66 1.55 -22.40 -5.38
C PRO A 66 0.37 -23.38 -5.35
N HIS A 67 -0.22 -23.65 -6.52
CA HIS A 67 -1.35 -24.58 -6.68
C HIS A 67 -2.61 -24.23 -5.88
N GLN A 68 -2.75 -23.00 -5.41
CA GLN A 68 -3.91 -22.51 -4.67
C GLN A 68 -4.60 -21.37 -5.47
N PRO A 69 -5.90 -21.13 -5.25
CA PRO A 69 -6.57 -19.98 -5.83
C PRO A 69 -6.02 -18.67 -5.25
N GLU A 70 -6.08 -17.61 -6.05
CA GLU A 70 -5.70 -16.26 -5.63
C GLU A 70 -6.72 -15.70 -4.62
N ARG A 71 -6.23 -14.91 -3.66
CA ARG A 71 -7.06 -14.21 -2.68
C ARG A 71 -6.58 -12.78 -2.46
N ARG A 72 -7.51 -11.88 -2.19
CA ARG A 72 -7.21 -10.50 -1.77
C ARG A 72 -6.66 -10.51 -0.35
N VAL A 73 -5.53 -9.83 -0.16
CA VAL A 73 -4.86 -9.69 1.14
C VAL A 73 -5.08 -8.29 1.69
N LEU A 74 -5.05 -7.26 0.83
CA LEU A 74 -5.25 -5.89 1.26
C LEU A 74 -6.06 -5.09 0.21
N GLY A 75 -6.97 -4.27 0.72
CA GLY A 75 -7.84 -3.41 -0.07
C GLY A 75 -7.05 -2.33 -0.80
N GLN A 76 -6.40 -1.49 0.01
CA GLN A 76 -5.58 -0.36 -0.36
C GLN A 76 -4.55 -0.08 0.74
N ALA A 77 -3.40 0.46 0.38
CA ALA A 77 -2.38 1.00 1.27
C ALA A 77 -1.88 2.34 0.73
N SER A 78 -1.76 3.33 1.61
CA SER A 78 -1.26 4.67 1.29
C SER A 78 -0.65 5.33 2.53
N LEU A 79 0.16 6.38 2.34
CA LEU A 79 0.62 7.22 3.43
C LEU A 79 -0.52 8.15 3.85
N SER A 80 -0.97 8.04 5.11
CA SER A 80 -2.11 8.82 5.60
C SER A 80 -1.72 10.26 5.95
N GLN A 81 -0.65 10.45 6.72
CA GLN A 81 -0.25 11.75 7.22
C GLN A 81 1.23 11.76 7.63
N LEU A 82 1.89 12.89 7.40
CA LEU A 82 3.18 13.24 8.01
C LEU A 82 3.02 14.65 8.56
N GLU A 83 3.34 14.82 9.84
CA GLU A 83 3.39 16.12 10.48
C GLU A 83 4.84 16.54 10.65
N THR A 84 5.15 17.79 10.32
CA THR A 84 6.42 18.40 10.69
C THR A 84 6.15 19.45 11.76
N ALA A 85 6.70 19.23 12.95
CA ALA A 85 6.70 20.19 14.05
C ALA A 85 8.15 20.36 14.54
N PHE A 86 8.58 21.60 14.69
CA PHE A 86 9.91 21.94 15.20
C PHE A 86 9.80 22.42 16.64
N ASP A 87 10.73 22.00 17.49
CA ASP A 87 10.73 22.32 18.92
C ASP A 87 11.04 23.79 19.20
N ASP A 88 11.65 24.50 18.26
CA ASP A 88 12.02 25.91 18.39
C ASP A 88 10.88 26.88 18.05
N GLY A 89 9.73 26.36 17.63
CA GLY A 89 8.56 27.16 17.24
C GLY A 89 8.81 28.11 16.05
N SER A 90 9.92 27.94 15.33
CA SER A 90 10.31 28.82 14.23
C SER A 90 9.39 28.71 13.01
N VAL A 91 8.67 27.58 12.90
CA VAL A 91 7.77 27.28 11.80
C VAL A 91 6.48 26.67 12.36
N THR A 92 5.34 27.11 11.85
CA THR A 92 4.03 26.52 12.15
C THR A 92 4.01 25.03 11.77
N PRO A 93 3.49 24.14 12.64
CA PRO A 93 3.32 22.74 12.29
C PRO A 93 2.54 22.56 10.98
N LEU A 94 2.97 21.60 10.17
CA LEU A 94 2.42 21.36 8.84
C LEU A 94 2.02 19.90 8.68
N PHE A 95 0.81 19.67 8.21
CA PHE A 95 0.31 18.35 7.81
C PHE A 95 0.49 18.15 6.32
N LEU A 96 1.56 17.46 5.96
CA LEU A 96 2.01 17.36 4.58
C LEU A 96 1.00 16.66 3.66
N SER A 97 0.21 15.69 4.11
CA SER A 97 -0.77 15.02 3.23
C SER A 97 -1.89 15.95 2.76
N THR A 98 -2.33 16.89 3.60
CA THR A 98 -3.46 17.79 3.32
C THR A 98 -3.03 19.15 2.79
N GLU A 99 -1.85 19.63 3.18
CA GLU A 99 -1.39 20.99 2.87
C GLU A 99 -0.42 21.04 1.70
N ALA A 100 0.46 20.03 1.57
CA ALA A 100 1.48 20.00 0.51
C ALA A 100 1.18 18.91 -0.55
N GLY A 101 0.72 17.74 -0.11
CA GLY A 101 0.59 16.51 -0.88
C GLY A 101 1.92 15.78 -1.11
N PHE A 102 1.91 14.44 -1.14
CA PHE A 102 3.09 13.64 -1.47
C PHE A 102 3.18 13.24 -2.94
N GLY A 103 2.09 13.39 -3.70
CA GLY A 103 2.00 12.94 -5.09
C GLY A 103 2.11 14.04 -6.11
N GLY A 104 1.66 13.74 -7.32
CA GLY A 104 1.72 14.66 -8.45
C GLY A 104 3.15 15.16 -8.63
N ASN A 105 3.33 16.48 -8.72
CA ASN A 105 4.63 17.11 -8.92
C ASN A 105 5.59 16.99 -7.73
N ASN A 106 5.09 16.66 -6.52
CA ASN A 106 5.91 16.54 -5.32
C ASN A 106 6.74 15.25 -5.27
N LEU A 107 6.40 14.26 -6.09
CA LEU A 107 7.24 13.08 -6.29
C LEU A 107 8.55 13.47 -6.99
N GLN A 108 9.65 12.94 -6.45
CA GLN A 108 10.98 13.08 -7.05
C GLN A 108 11.11 12.15 -8.26
N THR A 109 11.74 12.67 -9.33
CA THR A 109 12.08 11.84 -10.49
C THR A 109 13.25 10.93 -10.14
N LEU A 110 13.04 9.62 -10.26
CA LEU A 110 14.05 8.60 -10.07
C LEU A 110 14.94 8.45 -11.31
N THR A 111 16.23 8.30 -11.08
CA THR A 111 17.25 7.98 -12.09
C THR A 111 17.52 6.49 -12.13
N ALA A 112 18.28 6.04 -13.15
CA ALA A 112 18.74 4.66 -13.22
C ALA A 112 19.60 4.26 -12.00
N GLN A 113 20.31 5.21 -11.37
CA GLN A 113 21.11 4.95 -10.18
C GLN A 113 20.25 4.68 -8.95
N ASP A 114 19.11 5.36 -8.83
CA ASP A 114 18.15 5.15 -7.73
C ASP A 114 17.49 3.75 -7.80
N CYS A 115 17.52 3.12 -8.98
CA CYS A 115 16.92 1.81 -9.25
C CYS A 115 17.88 0.84 -9.96
N ALA A 116 19.14 0.77 -9.51
CA ALA A 116 20.21 0.08 -10.22
C ALA A 116 19.96 -1.42 -10.54
N THR A 117 19.14 -2.12 -9.76
CA THR A 117 18.84 -3.56 -9.93
C THR A 117 17.35 -3.82 -10.21
N GLY A 118 16.61 -2.77 -10.54
CA GLY A 118 15.15 -2.80 -10.61
C GLY A 118 14.60 -2.33 -11.94
N THR A 119 13.28 -2.17 -11.94
CA THR A 119 12.52 -1.60 -13.05
C THR A 119 11.91 -0.28 -12.59
N LEU A 120 12.18 0.77 -13.35
CA LEU A 120 11.57 2.08 -13.12
C LEU A 120 10.17 2.11 -13.73
N HIS A 121 9.24 2.65 -12.96
CA HIS A 121 7.86 2.83 -13.33
C HIS A 121 7.54 4.32 -13.36
N ALA A 122 6.93 4.76 -14.45
CA ALA A 122 6.67 6.16 -14.72
C ALA A 122 5.20 6.54 -14.53
N ALA A 123 4.98 7.73 -13.97
CA ALA A 123 3.71 8.43 -13.95
C ALA A 123 3.96 9.88 -14.40
N ASP A 124 3.05 10.44 -15.18
CA ASP A 124 3.13 11.83 -15.67
C ASP A 124 4.48 12.14 -16.37
N GLY A 125 5.02 11.18 -17.12
CA GLY A 125 6.28 11.31 -17.85
C GLY A 125 7.56 11.26 -17.00
N ARG A 126 7.46 11.00 -15.69
CA ARG A 126 8.60 10.90 -14.77
C ARG A 126 8.66 9.52 -14.13
N ASN A 127 9.86 8.96 -14.01
CA ASN A 127 10.07 7.76 -13.21
C ASN A 127 9.86 8.10 -11.74
N VAL A 128 8.93 7.45 -11.05
CA VAL A 128 8.57 7.79 -9.66
C VAL A 128 8.50 6.59 -8.73
N LEU A 129 8.57 5.38 -9.29
CA LEU A 129 8.54 4.13 -8.52
C LEU A 129 9.62 3.18 -9.04
N CYS A 130 10.37 2.58 -8.11
CA CYS A 130 11.36 1.55 -8.41
C CYS A 130 10.86 0.20 -7.89
N GLU A 131 10.75 -0.77 -8.79
CA GLU A 131 10.45 -2.14 -8.45
C GLU A 131 11.74 -2.96 -8.39
N THR A 132 12.02 -3.59 -7.26
CA THR A 132 13.12 -4.56 -7.15
C THR A 132 12.62 -5.85 -6.53
N THR A 133 13.18 -6.98 -6.98
CA THR A 133 13.02 -8.27 -6.30
C THR A 133 14.35 -8.64 -5.68
N ARG A 134 14.34 -9.04 -4.40
CA ARG A 134 15.54 -9.51 -3.71
C ARG A 134 15.24 -10.85 -3.06
N ASP A 135 16.19 -11.77 -3.17
CA ASP A 135 16.18 -12.99 -2.37
C ASP A 135 16.51 -12.61 -0.93
N SER A 136 15.70 -13.07 0.01
CA SER A 136 15.99 -12.98 1.44
C SER A 136 16.44 -14.34 1.97
N ALA A 137 17.38 -14.33 2.91
CA ALA A 137 17.85 -15.56 3.56
C ALA A 137 16.69 -16.32 4.24
N ALA A 138 16.72 -17.65 4.15
CA ALA A 138 15.68 -18.51 4.69
C ALA A 138 15.54 -18.38 6.22
N ILE A 139 14.31 -18.32 6.75
CA ILE A 139 14.06 -18.57 8.18
C ILE A 139 14.45 -20.03 8.47
N PRO A 140 15.36 -20.28 9.42
CA PRO A 140 15.53 -21.62 9.97
C PRO A 140 14.25 -21.99 10.72
N THR A 141 13.45 -22.89 10.14
CA THR A 141 12.37 -23.55 10.86
C THR A 141 12.95 -24.81 11.52
N ASN A 142 12.77 -24.99 12.83
CA ASN A 142 13.24 -26.18 13.57
C ASN A 142 12.34 -27.41 13.32
N THR A 143 11.79 -27.52 12.11
CA THR A 143 10.96 -28.62 11.65
C THR A 143 11.26 -28.80 10.19
N SER A 144 11.57 -30.04 9.79
CA SER A 144 11.98 -30.49 8.47
C SER A 144 10.94 -30.28 7.35
N ARG A 145 10.53 -29.03 7.11
CA ARG A 145 9.84 -28.60 5.89
C ARG A 145 10.54 -27.38 5.35
N ASN A 146 11.34 -27.59 4.30
CA ASN A 146 11.89 -26.55 3.46
C ASN A 146 10.75 -25.66 2.91
N ALA A 147 10.46 -24.55 3.59
CA ALA A 147 9.63 -23.48 3.08
C ALA A 147 10.49 -22.23 3.00
N LYS A 148 11.02 -21.93 1.80
CA LYS A 148 11.69 -20.65 1.54
C LYS A 148 10.67 -19.53 1.72
N GLY A 149 10.84 -18.71 2.74
CA GLY A 149 10.00 -17.54 3.01
C GLY A 149 10.79 -16.25 2.86
N ASN A 150 10.13 -15.19 2.40
CA ASN A 150 10.70 -13.85 2.32
C ASN A 150 10.00 -12.89 3.30
N TYR A 151 10.79 -12.07 4.03
CA TYR A 151 10.35 -11.04 4.98
C TYR A 151 11.35 -9.86 5.01
N TRP A 152 10.85 -8.68 5.36
CA TRP A 152 11.61 -7.45 5.63
C TRP A 152 11.41 -7.02 7.09
N ASN A 153 12.46 -6.58 7.79
CA ASN A 153 12.49 -6.30 9.24
C ASN A 153 12.64 -4.79 9.54
N SER A 154 12.00 -4.32 10.61
CA SER A 154 12.43 -3.17 11.44
C SER A 154 12.30 -3.56 12.93
N PRO A 155 13.14 -3.02 13.85
CA PRO A 155 13.30 -3.57 15.19
C PRO A 155 12.19 -3.09 16.12
N ALA A 156 11.02 -3.73 16.07
CA ALA A 156 10.07 -3.74 17.18
C ALA A 156 9.10 -4.93 17.05
N THR A 157 9.29 -5.91 17.93
CA THR A 157 8.32 -6.93 18.36
C THR A 157 7.76 -7.92 17.32
N ARG A 158 8.07 -9.20 17.60
CA ARG A 158 7.59 -10.44 16.98
C ARG A 158 6.06 -10.46 16.74
N LYS A 159 5.65 -10.66 15.48
CA LYS A 159 4.72 -11.72 15.03
C LYS A 159 4.62 -11.76 13.49
N SER A 160 4.47 -12.98 12.99
CA SER A 160 4.62 -13.44 11.61
C SER A 160 3.61 -12.86 10.61
N ALA A 161 4.07 -12.44 9.42
CA ALA A 161 3.30 -12.43 8.17
C ALA A 161 4.25 -12.25 6.95
N HIS A 162 3.93 -12.90 5.83
CA HIS A 162 4.54 -12.60 4.53
C HIS A 162 3.99 -11.27 4.02
N ALA A 163 4.83 -10.24 3.91
CA ALA A 163 4.43 -8.89 3.49
C ALA A 163 5.25 -8.42 2.28
N ILE A 164 4.58 -7.74 1.35
CA ILE A 164 5.24 -6.89 0.35
C ILE A 164 5.57 -5.57 1.05
N THR A 165 6.84 -5.18 1.06
CA THR A 165 7.24 -3.81 1.38
C THR A 165 7.32 -3.05 0.06
N ALA A 166 6.35 -2.18 -0.20
CA ALA A 166 6.53 -1.16 -1.23
C ALA A 166 7.35 -0.02 -0.61
N TYR A 167 8.55 0.19 -1.15
CA TYR A 167 9.31 1.40 -0.88
C TYR A 167 8.72 2.50 -1.75
N ALA A 168 7.72 3.23 -1.24
CA ALA A 168 7.60 4.63 -1.62
C ALA A 168 8.84 5.31 -1.01
N GLY A 169 9.69 5.92 -1.84
CA GLY A 169 11.00 6.42 -1.45
C GLY A 169 10.98 7.09 -0.08
N VAL A 170 11.55 6.40 0.91
CA VAL A 170 11.89 7.01 2.18
C VAL A 170 12.94 8.06 1.84
N PHE A 171 12.62 9.33 2.06
CA PHE A 171 13.61 10.40 2.13
C PHE A 171 14.54 10.09 3.31
N THR A 172 15.52 9.20 3.13
CA THR A 172 16.74 9.23 3.94
C THR A 172 17.71 10.17 3.24
N LYS A 173 17.43 11.48 3.30
CA LYS A 173 18.54 12.43 3.30
C LYS A 173 19.06 12.42 4.73
N THR A 174 20.07 11.60 4.99
CA THR A 174 20.92 11.78 6.16
C THR A 174 21.50 13.19 6.03
N ALA A 175 20.92 14.15 6.74
CA ALA A 175 21.59 15.42 6.97
C ALA A 175 22.83 15.08 7.80
N ARG A 176 23.98 14.91 7.15
CA ARG A 176 25.24 15.15 7.84
C ARG A 176 25.22 16.64 8.15
N LEU A 177 24.93 16.98 9.40
CA LEU A 177 25.40 18.22 9.96
C LEU A 177 26.93 18.18 9.85
N ASN A 178 27.50 19.12 9.10
CA ASN A 178 28.93 19.37 9.06
C ASN A 178 29.31 20.06 10.39
N PRO A 179 30.09 19.43 11.29
CA PRO A 179 30.55 20.09 12.50
C PRO A 179 31.85 20.85 12.17
N ALA A 180 31.74 21.90 11.35
CA ALA A 180 32.87 22.81 11.11
C ALA A 180 32.37 24.18 10.63
N SER A 181 31.82 24.94 11.57
CA SER A 181 31.78 26.40 11.52
C SER A 181 31.45 26.94 12.92
N VAL A 182 32.47 26.93 13.76
CA VAL A 182 32.73 27.97 14.77
C VAL A 182 34.03 28.63 14.35
#